data_AF-A0A6G3XXA9-F1
#
_entry.id   AF-A0A6G3XXA9-F1
#
_cell.length_a   1.000
_cell.length_b   1.000
_cell.length_c   1.000
_cell.angle_alpha   90.00
_cell.angle_beta   90.00
_cell.angle_gamma   90.00
#
_symmetry.space_group_name_H-M   'P 1'
#
loop_
_entity.id
_entity.type
_entity.pdbx_description
1 polymer ?
#
loop_
_entity_poly.entity_id
_entity_poly.type
_entity_poly.pdbx_seq_one_letter_code
_entity_poly.pdbx_strand_id
1 'polypeptide(L)'
;MALPRLRTVVLVSGAALLTRRALRRRIARSPLWPLPALPEPVSGHSKRRATSARRLLITGRSEVADGVVQLRLEGADLPRWEPGAHLDLVLPSGLVRQYSLCGDPEDSGAYTVATRLVADGRGGSREVHEQLQ
;
A
#
# COMPACT_ATOMS: atom_id res chain seq x y z
N MET A 1 9.20 47.05 8.28
CA MET A 1 8.31 46.04 7.68
C MET A 1 8.05 46.43 6.22
N ALA A 2 8.84 45.91 5.27
CA ALA A 2 8.73 46.28 3.86
C ALA A 2 7.61 45.48 3.19
N LEU A 3 6.55 46.14 2.72
CA LEU A 3 5.51 45.49 1.94
C LEU A 3 6.07 45.11 0.55
N PRO A 4 5.79 43.89 0.05
CA PRO A 4 6.21 43.50 -1.28
C PRO A 4 5.46 44.32 -2.34
N ARG A 5 6.20 44.79 -3.34
CA ARG A 5 5.68 45.61 -4.45
C ARG A 5 4.68 44.79 -5.27
N LEU A 6 3.47 45.32 -5.46
CA LEU A 6 2.32 44.77 -6.21
C LEU A 6 2.66 44.01 -7.52
N ARG A 7 3.77 44.36 -8.19
CA ARG A 7 4.28 43.71 -9.40
C ARG A 7 4.60 42.22 -9.22
N THR A 8 5.03 41.78 -8.03
CA THR A 8 5.40 40.38 -7.77
C THR A 8 4.16 39.47 -7.64
N VAL A 9 3.05 39.98 -7.11
CA VAL A 9 1.80 39.22 -6.93
C VAL A 9 1.12 38.91 -8.27
N VAL A 10 1.17 39.86 -9.22
CA VAL A 10 0.59 39.70 -10.56
C VAL A 10 1.35 38.64 -11.39
N LEU A 11 2.68 38.62 -11.29
CA LEU A 11 3.52 37.65 -12.02
C LEU A 11 3.30 36.20 -11.56
N VAL A 12 3.25 35.95 -10.25
CA VAL A 12 3.03 34.60 -9.70
C VAL A 12 1.64 34.07 -10.04
N SER A 13 0.62 34.92 -9.98
CA SER A 13 -0.76 34.57 -10.33
C SER A 13 -0.89 34.23 -11.82
N GLY A 14 -0.23 35.00 -12.69
CA GLY A 14 -0.18 34.75 -14.14
C GLY A 14 0.49 33.41 -14.49
N ALA A 15 1.62 33.10 -13.86
CA ALA A 15 2.31 31.82 -14.07
C ALA A 15 1.45 30.63 -13.62
N ALA A 16 0.78 30.71 -12.46
CA ALA A 16 -0.11 29.67 -11.97
C ALA A 16 -1.34 29.45 -12.87
N LEU A 17 -1.90 30.52 -13.44
CA LEU A 17 -3.00 30.44 -14.41
C LEU A 17 -2.57 29.74 -15.71
N LEU A 18 -1.38 30.07 -16.22
CA LEU A 18 -0.83 29.47 -17.43
C LEU A 18 -0.51 27.99 -17.25
N THR A 19 0.13 27.58 -16.14
CA THR A 19 0.41 26.17 -15.85
C THR A 19 -0.88 25.37 -15.69
N ARG A 20 -1.87 25.92 -14.97
CA ARG A 20 -3.19 25.28 -14.82
C ARG A 20 -3.94 25.16 -16.15
N ARG A 21 -3.78 26.12 -17.07
CA ARG A 21 -4.37 26.07 -18.42
C ARG A 21 -3.67 25.05 -19.31
N ALA A 22 -2.34 24.98 -19.26
CA ALA A 22 -1.55 24.01 -20.00
C ALA A 22 -1.84 22.57 -19.52
N LEU A 23 -1.91 22.35 -18.20
CA LEU A 23 -2.29 21.07 -17.60
C LEU A 23 -3.70 20.64 -18.04
N ARG A 24 -4.69 21.53 -17.97
CA ARG A 24 -6.06 21.23 -18.43
C ARG A 24 -6.11 20.86 -19.91
N ARG A 25 -5.36 21.56 -20.77
CA ARG A 25 -5.25 21.22 -22.20
C ARG A 25 -4.61 19.86 -22.43
N ARG A 26 -3.60 19.49 -21.63
CA ARG A 26 -2.95 18.17 -21.73
C ARG A 26 -3.88 17.04 -21.29
N ILE A 27 -4.63 17.23 -20.21
CA ILE A 27 -5.64 16.26 -19.76
C ILE A 27 -6.74 16.07 -20.82
N ALA A 28 -7.26 17.17 -21.37
CA ALA A 28 -8.31 17.13 -22.39
C ALA A 28 -7.88 16.50 -23.73
N ARG A 29 -6.58 16.43 -24.01
CA ARG A 29 -6.01 15.80 -25.22
C ARG A 29 -5.45 14.41 -24.94
N SER A 30 -5.53 13.92 -23.71
CA SER A 30 -5.05 12.59 -23.37
C SER A 30 -5.98 11.54 -23.99
N PRO A 31 -5.47 10.59 -24.79
CA PRO A 31 -6.29 9.50 -25.34
C PRO A 31 -6.83 8.57 -24.25
N LEU A 32 -6.25 8.65 -23.04
CA LEU A 32 -6.65 7.88 -21.88
C LEU A 32 -7.66 8.62 -20.99
N TRP A 33 -8.09 9.85 -21.31
CA TRP A 33 -9.03 10.61 -20.45
C TRP A 33 -10.34 10.98 -21.17
N PRO A 34 -11.51 10.79 -20.53
CA PRO A 34 -11.68 10.13 -19.24
C PRO A 34 -11.44 8.63 -19.38
N LEU A 35 -10.64 8.03 -18.48
CA LEU A 35 -10.67 6.57 -18.35
C LEU A 35 -12.10 6.24 -17.95
N PRO A 36 -12.88 5.48 -18.76
CA PRO A 36 -14.18 5.05 -18.30
C PRO A 36 -13.94 4.31 -16.99
N ALA A 37 -14.61 4.75 -15.92
CA ALA A 37 -14.64 3.94 -14.72
C ALA A 37 -15.10 2.55 -15.16
N LEU A 38 -14.30 1.52 -14.88
CA LEU A 38 -14.71 0.17 -15.20
C LEU A 38 -16.10 -0.04 -14.55
N PRO A 39 -17.06 -0.62 -15.28
CA PRO A 39 -18.42 -0.81 -14.74
C PRO A 39 -18.39 -1.59 -13.42
N GLU A 40 -17.37 -2.42 -13.23
CA GLU A 40 -17.00 -2.98 -11.94
C GLU A 40 -15.56 -2.58 -11.56
N PRO A 41 -15.33 -2.04 -10.36
CA PRO A 41 -13.98 -1.82 -9.88
C PRO A 41 -13.30 -3.18 -9.66
N VAL A 42 -12.22 -3.44 -10.39
CA VAL A 42 -11.38 -4.64 -10.21
C VAL A 42 -10.70 -4.62 -8.84
N SER A 43 -10.48 -3.43 -8.27
CA SER A 43 -9.98 -3.25 -6.90
C SER A 43 -11.13 -3.14 -5.90
N GLY A 44 -11.18 -4.01 -4.89
CA GLY A 44 -12.05 -3.84 -3.73
C GLY A 44 -13.26 -4.78 -3.65
N HIS A 45 -13.40 -5.74 -4.56
CA HIS A 45 -14.37 -6.83 -4.42
C HIS A 45 -13.90 -7.90 -3.42
N SER A 46 -13.64 -7.52 -2.16
CA SER A 46 -13.90 -8.49 -1.11
C SER A 46 -15.41 -8.50 -0.93
N LYS A 47 -16.10 -9.49 -1.52
CA LYS A 47 -17.37 -9.93 -0.91
C LYS A 47 -17.02 -10.04 0.56
N ARG A 48 -17.71 -9.32 1.44
CA ARG A 48 -17.50 -9.34 2.90
C ARG A 48 -17.62 -10.79 3.39
N ARG A 49 -16.60 -11.60 3.17
CA ARG A 49 -16.34 -12.83 3.88
C ARG A 49 -15.95 -12.37 5.25
N ALA A 50 -16.59 -12.92 6.26
CA ALA A 50 -16.11 -12.79 7.62
C ALA A 50 -14.60 -13.10 7.61
N THR A 51 -13.79 -12.10 7.96
CA THR A 51 -12.34 -12.27 8.09
C THR A 51 -12.15 -13.34 9.17
N SER A 52 -11.67 -14.52 8.80
CA SER A 52 -11.43 -15.61 9.74
C SER A 52 -10.02 -15.45 10.29
N ALA A 53 -9.92 -15.22 11.61
CA ALA A 53 -8.62 -15.21 12.27
C ALA A 53 -8.03 -16.63 12.23
N ARG A 54 -6.78 -16.73 11.79
CA ARG A 54 -6.02 -17.98 11.74
C ARG A 54 -4.68 -17.77 12.44
N ARG A 55 -4.24 -18.78 13.19
CA ARG A 55 -2.87 -18.83 13.68
C ARG A 55 -2.00 -19.43 12.60
N LEU A 56 -0.94 -18.72 12.24
CA LEU A 56 0.06 -19.16 11.28
C LEU A 56 1.39 -19.33 12.00
N LEU A 57 2.19 -20.27 11.52
CA LEU A 57 3.56 -20.46 11.97
C LEU A 57 4.49 -19.66 11.06
N ILE A 58 5.41 -18.89 11.66
CA ILE A 58 6.51 -18.28 10.91
C ILE A 58 7.53 -19.38 10.67
N THR A 59 7.68 -19.81 9.42
CA THR A 59 8.64 -20.88 9.05
C THR A 59 9.88 -20.33 8.36
N GLY A 60 9.85 -19.05 7.97
CA GLY A 60 10.98 -18.38 7.40
C GLY A 60 10.95 -16.89 7.69
N ARG A 61 12.12 -16.35 8.00
CA ARG A 61 12.35 -14.92 8.18
C ARG A 61 13.66 -14.55 7.51
N SER A 62 13.65 -13.52 6.68
CA SER A 62 14.85 -13.03 6.01
C SER A 62 14.79 -11.53 5.79
N GLU A 63 15.94 -10.86 5.83
CA GLU A 63 16.06 -9.48 5.36
C GLU A 63 16.32 -9.50 3.86
N VAL A 64 15.37 -8.99 3.08
CA VAL A 64 15.41 -9.05 1.60
C VAL A 64 15.87 -7.74 0.97
N ALA A 65 15.85 -6.66 1.75
CA ALA A 65 16.39 -5.34 1.42
C ALA A 65 16.57 -4.53 2.71
N ASP A 66 17.26 -3.39 2.61
CA ASP A 66 17.47 -2.48 3.74
C ASP A 66 16.15 -2.06 4.39
N GLY A 67 15.98 -2.44 5.66
CA GLY A 67 14.77 -2.17 6.42
C GLY A 67 13.53 -2.91 5.90
N VAL A 68 13.69 -4.04 5.21
CA VAL A 68 12.58 -4.90 4.76
C VAL A 68 12.80 -6.34 5.20
N VAL A 69 11.89 -6.83 6.05
CA VAL A 69 11.85 -8.24 6.48
C VAL A 69 10.76 -8.96 5.71
N GLN A 70 11.10 -10.11 5.12
CA GLN A 70 10.17 -11.06 4.54
C GLN A 70 9.86 -12.16 5.55
N LEU A 71 8.58 -12.49 5.69
CA LEU A 71 8.08 -13.60 6.50
C LEU A 71 7.39 -14.64 5.61
N ARG A 72 7.74 -15.92 5.79
CA ARG A 72 6.99 -17.07 5.28
C ARG A 72 6.10 -17.60 6.39
N LEU A 73 4.80 -17.68 6.12
CA LEU A 73 3.74 -17.98 7.07
C LEU A 73 3.02 -19.25 6.63
N GLU A 74 3.15 -20.34 7.38
CA GLU A 74 2.50 -21.62 7.10
C GLU A 74 1.29 -21.85 7.99
N GLY A 75 0.29 -22.56 7.47
CA GLY A 75 -0.91 -22.91 8.20
C GLY A 75 -1.72 -23.98 7.50
N ALA A 76 -2.67 -24.58 8.21
CA ALA A 76 -3.58 -25.56 7.62
C ALA A 76 -4.63 -24.86 6.74
N ASP A 77 -4.89 -25.47 5.57
CA ASP A 77 -5.95 -25.09 4.64
C ASP A 77 -5.97 -23.59 4.30
N LEU A 78 -4.82 -23.05 3.89
CA LEU A 78 -4.72 -21.65 3.48
C LEU A 78 -5.58 -21.41 2.23
N PRO A 79 -6.49 -20.42 2.26
CA PRO A 79 -7.24 -20.03 1.06
C PRO A 79 -6.31 -19.65 -0.10
N ARG A 80 -6.69 -19.99 -1.32
CA ARG A 80 -6.04 -19.39 -2.50
C ARG A 80 -6.30 -17.89 -2.54
N TRP A 81 -5.36 -17.15 -3.10
CA TRP A 81 -5.41 -15.70 -3.23
C TRP A 81 -5.02 -15.27 -4.64
N GLU A 82 -5.43 -14.07 -5.03
CA GLU A 82 -5.13 -13.49 -6.34
C GLU A 82 -4.17 -12.31 -6.18
N PRO A 83 -3.34 -12.02 -7.19
CA PRO A 83 -2.42 -10.88 -7.17
C PRO A 83 -3.09 -9.58 -6.72
N GLY A 84 -2.50 -8.91 -5.73
CA GLY A 84 -3.07 -7.72 -5.08
C GLY A 84 -3.83 -8.00 -3.77
N ALA A 85 -4.03 -9.28 -3.40
CA ALA A 85 -4.58 -9.63 -2.10
C ALA A 85 -3.65 -9.22 -0.94
N HIS A 86 -4.27 -9.06 0.24
CA HIS A 86 -3.58 -8.69 1.47
C HIS A 86 -4.14 -9.49 2.64
N LEU A 87 -3.36 -9.57 3.71
CA LEU A 87 -3.74 -10.17 4.98
C LEU A 87 -3.57 -9.17 6.12
N ASP A 88 -4.44 -9.31 7.12
CA ASP A 88 -4.38 -8.55 8.36
C ASP A 88 -3.57 -9.34 9.39
N LEU A 89 -2.35 -8.92 9.70
CA LEU A 89 -1.58 -9.47 10.81
C LEU A 89 -2.05 -8.86 12.13
N VAL A 90 -2.48 -9.72 13.04
CA VAL A 90 -2.68 -9.38 14.45
C VAL A 90 -1.36 -9.63 15.18
N LEU A 91 -0.72 -8.55 15.62
CA LEU A 91 0.58 -8.58 16.28
C LEU A 91 0.44 -8.89 17.78
N PRO A 92 1.52 -9.34 18.47
CA PRO A 92 1.50 -9.60 19.91
C PRO A 92 0.95 -8.45 20.77
N SER A 93 1.22 -7.20 20.40
CA SER A 93 0.71 -5.99 21.04
C SER A 93 -0.80 -5.76 20.86
N GLY A 94 -1.46 -6.54 20.01
CA GLY A 94 -2.85 -6.35 19.58
C GLY A 94 -3.00 -5.38 18.40
N LEU A 95 -1.91 -4.77 17.90
CA LEU A 95 -1.96 -3.97 16.70
C LEU A 95 -2.29 -4.83 15.47
N VAL A 96 -3.17 -4.31 14.61
CA VAL A 96 -3.49 -4.93 13.32
C VAL A 96 -2.82 -4.16 12.18
N ARG A 97 -2.08 -4.87 11.31
CA ARG A 97 -1.43 -4.27 10.13
C ARG A 97 -1.72 -5.10 8.89
N GLN A 98 -2.08 -4.42 7.81
CA GLN A 98 -2.33 -5.05 6.52
C GLN A 98 -1.02 -5.15 5.75
N TYR A 99 -0.71 -6.34 5.24
CA TYR A 99 0.42 -6.57 4.35
C TYR A 99 -0.05 -7.28 3.08
N SER A 100 0.47 -6.83 1.94
CA SER A 100 0.22 -7.48 0.66
C SER A 100 0.90 -8.84 0.61
N LEU A 101 0.20 -9.81 0.03
CA LEU A 101 0.78 -11.10 -0.32
C LEU A 101 1.73 -10.92 -1.51
N CYS A 102 2.94 -11.48 -1.40
CA CYS A 102 3.98 -11.36 -2.41
C CYS A 102 4.69 -12.70 -2.71
N GLY A 103 4.13 -13.82 -2.26
CA GLY A 103 4.62 -15.16 -2.58
C GLY A 103 4.05 -15.69 -3.90
N ASP A 104 4.19 -16.99 -4.13
CA ASP A 104 3.52 -17.69 -5.23
C ASP A 104 2.03 -17.92 -4.89
N PRO A 105 1.07 -17.40 -5.69
CA PRO A 105 -0.35 -17.67 -5.49
C PRO A 105 -0.75 -19.16 -5.58
N GLU A 106 0.08 -19.98 -6.26
CA GLU A 106 -0.14 -21.42 -6.39
C GLU A 106 0.43 -22.22 -5.20
N ASP A 107 1.27 -21.62 -4.35
CA ASP A 107 1.71 -22.23 -3.07
C ASP A 107 0.56 -22.17 -2.06
N SER A 108 -0.19 -23.26 -1.94
CA SER A 108 -1.27 -23.40 -0.94
C SER A 108 -0.77 -23.74 0.47
N GLY A 109 0.54 -23.97 0.64
CA GLY A 109 1.14 -24.32 1.92
C GLY A 109 1.55 -23.10 2.74
N ALA A 110 1.87 -21.98 2.08
CA ALA A 110 2.33 -20.79 2.76
C ALA A 110 1.89 -19.48 2.11
N TYR A 111 1.80 -18.46 2.94
CA TYR A 111 1.76 -17.07 2.54
C TYR A 111 3.11 -16.41 2.74
N THR A 112 3.42 -15.43 1.90
CA THR A 112 4.63 -14.61 2.05
C THR A 112 4.26 -13.14 2.07
N VAL A 113 4.81 -12.41 3.04
CA VAL A 113 4.66 -10.96 3.16
C VAL A 113 6.03 -10.30 3.33
N ALA A 114 6.16 -9.08 2.83
CA ALA A 114 7.34 -8.25 3.03
C ALA A 114 6.96 -6.97 3.77
N THR A 115 7.61 -6.73 4.90
CA THR A 115 7.33 -5.61 5.80
C THR A 115 8.48 -4.64 5.80
N ARG A 116 8.23 -3.42 5.30
CA ARG A 116 9.15 -2.29 5.45
C ARG A 116 9.06 -1.69 6.86
N LEU A 117 10.20 -1.43 7.47
CA LEU A 117 10.32 -0.67 8.71
C LEU A 117 9.93 0.79 8.47
N VAL A 118 9.05 1.30 9.32
CA VAL A 118 8.65 2.71 9.31
C VAL A 118 9.01 3.28 10.67
N ALA A 119 10.15 3.97 10.74
CA ALA A 119 10.75 4.45 11.99
C ALA A 119 9.76 5.31 12.79
N ASP A 120 9.12 6.30 12.15
CA ASP A 120 8.16 7.21 12.77
C ASP A 120 6.70 6.72 12.67
N GLY A 121 6.52 5.40 12.54
CA GLY A 121 5.21 4.77 12.44
C GLY A 121 4.54 4.55 13.80
N ARG A 122 3.31 4.02 13.77
CA ARG A 122 2.55 3.59 14.96
C ARG A 122 3.05 2.25 15.56
N GLY A 123 4.35 1.98 15.54
CA GLY A 123 4.98 0.79 16.14
C GLY A 123 4.82 -0.55 15.38
N GLY A 124 3.73 -0.78 14.64
CA GLY A 124 3.44 -2.13 14.10
C GLY A 124 4.51 -2.72 13.16
N SER A 125 5.12 -1.92 12.27
CA SER A 125 6.23 -2.44 11.44
C SER A 125 7.50 -2.71 12.24
N ARG A 126 7.74 -1.92 13.29
CA ARG A 126 8.87 -2.14 14.21
C ARG A 126 8.69 -3.43 14.99
N GLU A 127 7.48 -3.70 15.47
CA GLU A 127 7.17 -4.95 16.17
C GLU A 127 7.34 -6.18 15.27
N VAL A 128 6.94 -6.11 13.99
CA VAL A 128 7.25 -7.17 13.01
C VAL A 128 8.76 -7.39 12.89
N HIS A 129 9.53 -6.31 12.84
CA HIS A 129 10.99 -6.37 12.75
C HIS A 129 11.64 -6.90 14.03
N GLU A 130 11.12 -6.61 15.21
CA GLU A 130 11.83 -6.91 16.48
C GLU A 130 11.33 -8.19 17.16
N GLN A 131 10.07 -8.59 16.96
CA GLN A 131 9.43 -9.59 17.82
C GLN A 131 8.98 -10.87 17.09
N LEU A 132 8.75 -10.82 15.78
CA LEU A 132 8.23 -11.96 15.03
C LEU A 132 9.38 -12.85 14.54
N GLN A 133 9.40 -14.12 14.96
CA GLN A 133 10.40 -15.12 14.56
C GLN A 133 9.77 -16.50 14.41
#